data_AF-A0A2V9JC84-F1
#
_entry.id   AF-A0A2V9JC84-F1
#
_cell.length_a   1.000
_cell.length_b   1.000
_cell.length_c   1.000
_cell.angle_alpha   90.00
_cell.angle_beta   90.00
_cell.angle_gamma   90.00
#
_symmetry.space_group_name_H-M   'P 1'
#
loop_
_entity.id
_entity.type
_entity.pdbx_description
1 polymer ?
#
loop_
_entity_poly.entity_id
_entity_poly.type
_entity_poly.pdbx_seq_one_letter_code
_entity_poly.pdbx_strand_id
1 'polypeptide(L)'
;MEKRQVIGPRWIRASILVGSVCFIFALFLSAVFDPKIRLLHTLQALIYFAVIVLTRRNSAWGFGAGCIIAAFWNYINLFTTTFIKAGVEQFWILLQSGQLPRPDLALAVIAAAGHFLLIIACLAGFFRQQPGVRHWAQFLAGGVLAVGYFAVIIITTGPQYIGLLRRTFRL
;
A
#
# COMPACT_ATOMS: atom_id res chain seq x y z
N MET A 1 -10.25 14.54 33.23
CA MET A 1 -9.68 13.22 32.86
C MET A 1 -8.77 13.41 31.66
N GLU A 2 -7.47 13.52 31.93
CA GLU A 2 -6.45 13.68 30.91
C GLU A 2 -6.31 12.37 30.13
N LYS A 3 -6.73 12.35 28.86
CA LYS A 3 -6.44 11.23 27.96
C LYS A 3 -4.92 11.18 27.79
N ARG A 4 -4.25 10.38 28.63
CA ARG A 4 -2.84 10.05 28.49
C ARG A 4 -2.65 9.57 27.05
N GLN A 5 -2.01 10.39 26.22
CA GLN A 5 -1.63 9.95 24.89
C GLN A 5 -0.63 8.82 25.11
N VAL A 6 -1.09 7.57 24.96
CA VAL A 6 -0.19 6.44 24.84
C VAL A 6 0.62 6.73 23.58
N ILE A 7 1.83 7.26 23.76
CA ILE A 7 2.79 7.44 22.68
C ILE A 7 3.03 6.03 22.15
N GLY A 8 2.41 5.73 21.01
CA GLY A 8 2.59 4.45 20.34
C GLY A 8 4.09 4.20 20.12
N PRO A 9 4.56 2.95 20.23
CA PRO A 9 5.97 2.62 20.05
C PRO A 9 6.54 3.31 18.81
N ARG A 10 7.70 3.95 18.97
CA ARG A 10 8.34 4.73 17.88
C ARG A 10 8.50 3.89 16.61
N TRP A 11 8.78 2.60 16.76
CA TRP A 11 8.92 1.68 15.64
C TRP A 11 7.63 1.54 14.82
N ILE A 12 6.43 1.52 15.42
CA ILE A 12 5.17 1.38 14.68
C ILE A 12 4.95 2.61 13.78
N ARG A 13 5.13 3.80 14.35
CA ARG A 13 4.96 5.06 13.62
C ARG A 13 6.01 5.19 12.51
N ALA A 14 7.27 4.82 12.81
CA ALA A 14 8.34 4.82 11.83
C ALA A 14 8.07 3.83 10.70
N SER A 15 7.67 2.60 11.01
CA SER A 15 7.38 1.56 10.02
C SER A 15 6.18 1.91 9.13
N ILE A 16 5.10 2.48 9.69
CA ILE A 16 3.97 2.96 8.88
C ILE A 16 4.42 4.09 7.95
N LEU A 17 5.22 5.03 8.46
CA LEU A 17 5.73 6.14 7.66
C LEU A 17 6.64 5.64 6.54
N VAL A 18 7.63 4.80 6.87
CA VAL A 18 8.58 4.22 5.92
C VAL A 18 7.85 3.40 4.87
N GLY A 19 6.98 2.46 5.28
CA GLY A 19 6.21 1.64 4.34
C GLY A 19 5.33 2.46 3.40
N SER A 20 4.65 3.49 3.93
CA SER A 20 3.83 4.40 3.12
C SER A 20 4.66 5.26 2.17
N VAL A 21 5.79 5.82 2.65
CA VAL A 21 6.68 6.67 1.85
C VAL A 21 7.38 5.86 0.76
N CYS A 22 7.85 4.64 1.05
CA CYS A 22 8.41 3.73 0.06
C CYS A 22 7.42 3.48 -1.07
N PHE A 23 6.15 3.26 -0.74
CA PHE A 23 5.12 3.04 -1.74
C PHE A 23 4.81 4.31 -2.55
N ILE A 24 4.65 5.46 -1.89
CA ILE A 24 4.46 6.76 -2.56
C ILE A 24 5.64 7.06 -3.50
N PHE A 25 6.86 6.75 -3.08
CA PHE A 25 8.06 6.94 -3.89
C PHE A 25 8.06 6.02 -5.12
N ALA A 26 7.68 4.75 -4.96
CA ALA A 26 7.52 3.84 -6.09
C ALA A 26 6.46 4.36 -7.08
N LEU A 27 5.31 4.83 -6.58
CA LEU A 27 4.27 5.45 -7.41
C LEU A 27 4.81 6.68 -8.16
N PHE A 28 5.55 7.55 -7.47
CA PHE A 28 6.13 8.73 -8.07
C PHE A 28 7.07 8.37 -9.22
N LEU A 29 8.00 7.44 -8.99
CA LEU A 29 8.94 7.02 -10.02
C LEU A 29 8.22 6.33 -11.20
N SER A 30 7.26 5.44 -10.95
CA SER A 30 6.45 4.84 -12.03
C SER A 30 5.72 5.91 -12.86
N ALA A 31 5.23 6.98 -12.22
CA ALA A 31 4.58 8.10 -12.89
C ALA A 31 5.55 9.02 -13.68
N VAL A 32 6.84 9.02 -13.34
CA VAL A 32 7.89 9.66 -14.15
C VAL A 32 8.11 8.86 -15.45
N PHE A 33 8.19 7.52 -15.35
CA PHE A 33 8.44 6.65 -16.49
C PHE A 33 7.25 6.50 -17.44
N ASP A 34 6.03 6.39 -16.91
CA ASP A 34 4.80 6.31 -17.71
C ASP A 34 3.86 7.50 -17.41
N PRO A 35 3.76 8.48 -18.33
CA PRO A 35 2.87 9.61 -18.15
C PRO A 35 1.39 9.24 -18.04
N LYS A 36 0.96 8.11 -18.61
CA LYS A 36 -0.46 7.70 -18.67
C LYS A 36 -1.01 7.32 -17.30
N ILE A 37 -0.14 6.95 -16.37
CA ILE A 37 -0.52 6.52 -15.01
C ILE A 37 -0.35 7.60 -13.95
N ARG A 38 0.12 8.80 -14.32
CA ARG A 38 0.35 9.92 -13.38
C ARG A 38 -0.86 10.23 -12.53
N LEU A 39 -2.02 10.46 -13.17
CA LEU A 39 -3.24 10.81 -12.45
C LEU A 39 -3.68 9.69 -11.50
N LEU A 40 -3.67 8.44 -12.00
CA LEU A 40 -3.98 7.26 -11.19
C LEU A 40 -3.06 7.19 -9.96
N HIS A 41 -1.75 7.34 -10.15
CA HIS A 41 -0.75 7.23 -9.09
C HIS A 41 -0.81 8.40 -8.11
N THR A 42 -1.12 9.62 -8.57
CA THR A 42 -1.38 10.76 -7.69
C THR A 42 -2.58 10.48 -6.78
N LEU A 43 -3.69 10.00 -7.34
CA LEU A 43 -4.88 9.64 -6.56
C LEU A 43 -4.61 8.48 -5.61
N GLN A 44 -3.89 7.46 -6.07
CA GLN A 44 -3.50 6.31 -5.25
C GLN A 44 -2.60 6.73 -4.07
N ALA A 45 -1.70 7.68 -4.25
CA ALA A 45 -0.87 8.21 -3.18
C ALA A 45 -1.68 8.87 -2.05
N LEU A 46 -2.85 9.45 -2.36
CA LEU A 46 -3.75 10.04 -1.35
C LEU A 46 -4.22 9.03 -0.30
N ILE A 47 -4.35 7.75 -0.68
CA ILE A 47 -4.67 6.67 0.27
C ILE A 47 -3.60 6.61 1.37
N TYR A 48 -2.33 6.63 0.98
CA TYR A 48 -1.20 6.52 1.92
C TYR A 48 -1.01 7.79 2.74
N PHE A 49 -1.29 8.97 2.18
CA PHE A 49 -1.40 10.20 2.98
C PHE A 49 -2.49 10.08 4.05
N ALA A 50 -3.68 9.58 3.69
CA ALA A 50 -4.76 9.35 4.65
C ALA A 50 -4.35 8.32 5.73
N VAL A 51 -3.69 7.23 5.34
CA VAL A 51 -3.14 6.22 6.28
C VAL A 51 -2.17 6.87 7.27
N ILE A 52 -1.19 7.65 6.80
CA ILE A 52 -0.23 8.34 7.68
C ILE A 52 -0.96 9.26 8.66
N VAL A 53 -1.90 10.08 8.18
CA VAL A 53 -2.63 11.05 9.01
C VAL A 53 -3.51 10.35 10.04
N LEU A 54 -4.30 9.35 9.62
CA LEU A 54 -5.26 8.65 10.48
C LEU A 54 -4.55 7.76 11.52
N THR A 55 -3.48 7.07 11.15
CA THR A 55 -2.70 6.24 12.10
C THR A 55 -1.94 7.09 13.11
N ARG A 56 -1.46 8.30 12.75
CA ARG A 56 -0.92 9.27 13.72
C ARG A 56 -1.94 9.70 14.77
N ARG A 57 -3.22 9.72 14.42
CA ARG A 57 -4.36 9.96 15.32
C ARG A 57 -4.84 8.70 16.05
N ASN A 58 -4.11 7.59 15.93
CA ASN A 58 -4.49 6.26 16.44
C ASN A 58 -5.90 5.82 16.00
N SER A 59 -6.31 6.16 14.77
CA SER A 59 -7.64 5.80 14.26
C SER A 59 -7.64 4.37 13.69
N ALA A 60 -8.57 3.53 14.16
CA ALA A 60 -8.81 2.19 13.62
C ALA A 60 -9.07 2.19 12.10
N TRP A 61 -9.73 3.23 11.58
CA TRP A 61 -9.93 3.45 10.14
C TRP A 61 -8.60 3.51 9.38
N GLY A 62 -7.62 4.23 9.92
CA GLY A 62 -6.29 4.38 9.29
C GLY A 62 -5.50 3.09 9.30
N PHE A 63 -5.55 2.35 10.41
CA PHE A 63 -4.90 1.03 10.49
C PHE A 63 -5.52 0.03 9.51
N GLY A 64 -6.86 0.02 9.42
CA GLY A 64 -7.59 -0.82 8.49
C GLY A 64 -7.32 -0.49 7.04
N ALA A 65 -7.39 0.80 6.69
CA ALA A 65 -7.06 1.29 5.35
C ALA A 65 -5.67 0.85 4.93
N GLY A 66 -4.65 1.11 5.77
CA GLY A 66 -3.25 0.79 5.47
C GLY A 66 -2.98 -0.71 5.37
N CYS A 67 -3.53 -1.51 6.29
CA CYS A 67 -3.35 -2.96 6.27
C CYS A 67 -4.02 -3.60 5.04
N ILE A 68 -5.29 -3.28 4.80
CA ILE A 68 -6.09 -3.98 3.80
C ILE A 68 -5.69 -3.54 2.38
N ILE A 69 -5.41 -2.26 2.13
CA ILE A 69 -4.97 -1.83 0.80
C ILE A 69 -3.59 -2.40 0.44
N ALA A 70 -2.67 -2.43 1.40
CA ALA A 70 -1.33 -2.99 1.20
C ALA A 70 -1.40 -4.50 0.93
N ALA A 71 -2.21 -5.23 1.72
CA ALA A 71 -2.43 -6.66 1.52
C ALA A 71 -3.10 -6.94 0.16
N PHE A 72 -4.12 -6.16 -0.22
CA PHE A 72 -4.80 -6.30 -1.49
C PHE A 72 -3.86 -6.04 -2.67
N TRP A 73 -3.07 -4.97 -2.62
CA TRP A 73 -2.08 -4.68 -3.67
C TRP A 73 -1.03 -5.78 -3.76
N ASN A 74 -0.47 -6.26 -2.63
CA ASN A 74 0.49 -7.37 -2.64
C ASN A 74 -0.13 -8.66 -3.19
N TYR A 75 -1.39 -8.97 -2.82
CA TYR A 75 -2.11 -10.13 -3.35
C TYR A 75 -2.22 -10.08 -4.88
N ILE A 76 -2.67 -8.94 -5.44
CA ILE A 76 -2.73 -8.75 -6.89
C ILE A 76 -1.36 -8.97 -7.52
N ASN A 77 -0.31 -8.40 -6.91
CA ASN A 77 1.03 -8.41 -7.49
C ASN A 77 1.77 -9.75 -7.36
N LEU A 78 1.40 -10.59 -6.39
CA LEU A 78 1.95 -11.92 -6.20
C LEU A 78 1.20 -13.00 -6.98
N PHE A 79 -0.14 -12.90 -7.05
CA PHE A 79 -0.98 -13.99 -7.53
C PHE A 79 -1.74 -13.68 -8.82
N THR A 80 -1.95 -12.41 -9.16
CA THR A 80 -2.71 -12.03 -10.37
C THR A 80 -1.80 -11.48 -11.47
N THR A 81 -0.73 -10.79 -11.10
CA THR A 81 0.28 -10.26 -12.04
C THR A 81 1.62 -10.91 -11.80
N THR A 82 2.57 -10.62 -12.69
CA THR A 82 3.97 -11.04 -12.56
C THR A 82 4.88 -9.91 -12.08
N PHE A 83 4.36 -8.77 -11.62
CA PHE A 83 5.18 -7.58 -11.35
C PHE A 83 6.26 -7.81 -10.29
N ILE A 84 5.93 -8.45 -9.15
CA ILE A 84 6.94 -8.76 -8.13
C ILE A 84 7.95 -9.77 -8.65
N LYS A 85 7.49 -10.82 -9.37
CA LYS A 85 8.38 -11.83 -9.96
C LYS A 85 9.35 -11.19 -10.97
N ALA A 86 8.85 -10.37 -11.88
CA ALA A 86 9.65 -9.67 -12.88
C ALA A 86 10.62 -8.68 -12.23
N GLY A 87 10.22 -8.03 -11.13
CA GLY A 87 11.11 -7.19 -10.35
C GLY A 87 12.24 -7.97 -9.68
N VAL A 88 11.96 -9.15 -9.10
CA VAL A 88 13.00 -10.04 -8.53
C VAL A 88 13.97 -10.50 -9.61
N GLU A 89 13.49 -10.82 -10.81
CA GLU A 89 14.34 -11.16 -11.96
C GLU A 89 15.29 -10.01 -12.34
N GLN A 90 14.83 -8.75 -12.28
CA GLN A 90 15.70 -7.58 -12.52
C GLN A 90 16.80 -7.45 -11.45
N PHE A 91 16.51 -7.70 -10.19
CA PHE A 91 17.54 -7.72 -9.14
C PHE A 91 18.56 -8.83 -9.37
N TRP A 92 18.11 -10.00 -9.84
CA TRP A 92 19.01 -11.10 -10.18
C TRP A 92 19.94 -10.74 -11.35
N ILE A 93 19.40 -10.13 -12.41
CA ILE A 93 20.19 -9.62 -13.53
C ILE A 93 21.22 -8.58 -13.06
N LEU A 94 20.83 -7.68 -12.17
CA LEU A 94 21.73 -6.68 -11.60
C LEU A 94 22.89 -7.34 -10.83
N LEU A 95 22.62 -8.37 -10.04
CA LEU A 95 23.67 -9.10 -9.31
C LEU A 95 24.61 -9.85 -10.25
N GLN A 96 24.10 -10.40 -11.35
CA GLN A 96 24.91 -11.18 -12.30
C GLN A 96 25.72 -10.32 -13.28
N SER A 97 25.14 -9.21 -13.75
CA SER A 97 25.68 -8.44 -14.89
C SER A 97 26.07 -7.00 -14.53
N GLY A 98 25.69 -6.51 -13.35
CA GLY A 98 25.83 -5.10 -12.97
C GLY A 98 24.87 -4.16 -13.70
N GLN A 99 23.97 -4.68 -14.55
CA GLN A 99 23.01 -3.87 -15.32
C GLN A 99 21.60 -3.95 -14.72
N LEU A 100 20.85 -2.85 -14.81
CA LEU A 100 19.43 -2.82 -14.44
C LEU A 100 18.57 -2.37 -15.64
N PRO A 101 18.26 -3.29 -16.58
CA PRO A 101 17.59 -2.95 -17.83
C PRO A 101 16.18 -2.36 -17.65
N ARG A 102 15.45 -2.81 -16.62
CA ARG A 102 14.09 -2.35 -16.31
C ARG A 102 13.98 -1.89 -14.85
N PRO A 103 14.49 -0.69 -14.53
CA PRO A 103 14.48 -0.17 -13.16
C PRO A 103 13.05 0.05 -12.63
N ASP A 104 12.08 0.27 -13.50
CA ASP A 104 10.66 0.38 -13.19
C ASP A 104 10.10 -0.89 -12.52
N LEU A 105 10.55 -2.08 -12.96
CA LEU A 105 10.11 -3.35 -12.36
C LEU A 105 10.73 -3.60 -10.99
N ALA A 106 11.95 -3.12 -10.75
CA ALA A 106 12.59 -3.20 -9.44
C ALA A 106 11.81 -2.42 -8.37
N LEU A 107 11.12 -1.33 -8.75
CA LEU A 107 10.25 -0.57 -7.86
C LEU A 107 9.09 -1.39 -7.30
N ALA A 108 8.60 -2.39 -8.04
CA ALA A 108 7.52 -3.26 -7.56
C ALA A 108 7.94 -4.08 -6.34
N VAL A 109 9.20 -4.50 -6.26
CA VAL A 109 9.75 -5.23 -5.10
C VAL A 109 9.91 -4.30 -3.90
N ILE A 110 10.41 -3.09 -4.11
CA ILE A 110 10.54 -2.07 -3.07
C ILE A 110 9.16 -1.71 -2.50
N ALA A 111 8.17 -1.51 -3.38
CA ALA A 111 6.78 -1.28 -3.02
C ALA A 111 6.20 -2.44 -2.21
N ALA A 112 6.41 -3.69 -2.65
CA ALA A 112 5.92 -4.88 -1.96
C ALA A 112 6.54 -5.03 -0.56
N ALA A 113 7.85 -4.80 -0.43
CA ALA A 113 8.55 -4.82 0.86
C ALA A 113 8.02 -3.74 1.82
N GLY A 114 7.84 -2.51 1.32
CA GLY A 114 7.23 -1.42 2.06
C GLY A 114 5.81 -1.74 2.55
N HIS A 115 5.03 -2.43 1.71
CA HIS A 115 3.70 -2.93 2.07
C HIS A 115 3.71 -4.01 3.14
N PHE A 116 4.62 -4.98 3.08
CA PHE A 116 4.73 -5.98 4.15
C PHE A 116 5.04 -5.32 5.50
N LEU A 117 5.97 -4.36 5.49
CA LEU A 117 6.27 -3.56 6.68
C LEU A 117 5.04 -2.79 7.18
N LEU A 118 4.30 -2.15 6.26
CA LEU A 118 3.09 -1.39 6.57
C LEU A 118 2.00 -2.29 7.17
N ILE A 119 1.77 -3.48 6.62
CA ILE A 119 0.79 -4.47 7.12
C ILE A 119 1.12 -4.84 8.57
N ILE A 120 2.37 -5.25 8.83
CA ILE A 120 2.81 -5.66 10.17
C ILE A 120 2.64 -4.52 11.17
N ALA A 121 3.07 -3.30 10.79
CA ALA A 121 2.98 -2.13 11.66
C ALA A 121 1.52 -1.70 11.90
N CYS A 122 0.66 -1.78 10.89
CA CYS A 122 -0.76 -1.46 11.03
C CYS A 122 -1.48 -2.44 11.95
N LEU A 123 -1.24 -3.75 11.80
CA LEU A 123 -1.79 -4.78 12.68
C LEU A 123 -1.28 -4.60 14.11
N ALA A 124 0.02 -4.40 14.30
CA ALA A 124 0.60 -4.16 15.62
C ALA A 124 0.01 -2.89 16.27
N GLY A 125 -0.15 -1.80 15.51
CA GLY A 125 -0.76 -0.56 15.99
C GLY A 125 -2.23 -0.72 16.36
N PHE A 126 -2.97 -1.52 15.61
CA PHE A 126 -4.37 -1.83 15.89
C PHE A 126 -4.54 -2.71 17.14
N PHE A 127 -3.83 -3.83 17.23
CA PHE A 127 -3.95 -4.76 18.37
C PHE A 127 -3.52 -4.14 19.70
N ARG A 128 -2.55 -3.21 19.69
CA ARG A 128 -2.14 -2.47 20.88
C ARG A 128 -3.23 -1.58 21.48
N GLN A 129 -4.25 -1.24 20.72
CA GLN A 129 -5.40 -0.48 21.24
C GLN A 129 -6.39 -1.36 22.01
N GLN A 130 -6.16 -2.67 22.09
CA GLN A 130 -7.09 -3.66 22.66
C GLN A 130 -8.49 -3.50 22.02
N PRO A 131 -8.59 -3.75 20.70
CA PRO A 131 -9.75 -3.32 19.92
C PRO A 131 -11.02 -4.08 20.28
N GLY A 132 -12.03 -3.37 20.78
CA GLY A 132 -13.41 -3.86 20.85
C GLY A 132 -14.11 -3.90 19.47
N VAL A 133 -15.35 -4.38 19.44
CA VAL A 133 -16.16 -4.57 18.21
C VAL A 133 -16.23 -3.33 17.34
N ARG A 134 -16.42 -2.14 17.94
CA ARG A 134 -16.46 -0.87 17.19
C ARG A 134 -15.16 -0.61 16.44
N HIS A 135 -14.01 -0.90 17.04
CA HIS A 135 -12.71 -0.67 16.39
C HIS A 135 -12.51 -1.64 15.22
N TRP A 136 -12.95 -2.89 15.36
CA TRP A 136 -12.96 -3.86 14.26
C TRP A 136 -13.85 -3.40 13.09
N ALA A 137 -15.06 -2.91 13.37
CA ALA A 137 -15.92 -2.37 12.33
C ALA A 137 -15.26 -1.18 11.60
N GLN A 138 -14.61 -0.28 12.33
CA GLN A 138 -13.88 0.85 11.75
C GLN A 138 -12.66 0.40 10.94
N PHE A 139 -11.93 -0.62 11.41
CA PHE A 139 -10.81 -1.20 10.68
C PHE A 139 -11.27 -1.80 9.35
N LEU A 140 -12.30 -2.65 9.38
CA LEU A 140 -12.85 -3.25 8.17
C LEU A 140 -13.41 -2.20 7.22
N ALA A 141 -14.19 -1.24 7.73
CA ALA A 141 -14.75 -0.17 6.93
C ALA A 141 -13.66 0.73 6.30
N GLY A 142 -12.58 1.03 7.04
CA GLY A 142 -11.43 1.75 6.50
C GLY A 142 -10.75 1.00 5.35
N GLY A 143 -10.59 -0.32 5.49
CA GLY A 143 -10.06 -1.16 4.42
C GLY A 143 -10.96 -1.24 3.19
N VAL A 144 -12.26 -1.46 3.39
CA VAL A 144 -13.25 -1.50 2.30
C VAL A 144 -13.29 -0.17 1.55
N LEU A 145 -13.27 0.96 2.25
CA LEU A 145 -13.22 2.28 1.61
C LEU A 145 -11.93 2.48 0.82
N ALA A 146 -10.78 2.05 1.35
CA ALA A 146 -9.50 2.16 0.63
C ALA A 146 -9.48 1.31 -0.65
N VAL A 147 -9.93 0.06 -0.58
CA VAL A 147 -10.02 -0.84 -1.74
C VAL A 147 -11.08 -0.35 -2.74
N GLY A 148 -12.23 0.08 -2.26
CA GLY A 148 -13.29 0.65 -3.10
C GLY A 148 -12.83 1.91 -3.83
N TYR A 149 -12.20 2.84 -3.11
CA TYR A 149 -11.57 4.01 -3.71
C TYR A 149 -10.53 3.62 -4.76
N PHE A 150 -9.65 2.66 -4.44
CA PHE A 150 -8.64 2.15 -5.38
C PHE A 150 -9.27 1.57 -6.66
N ALA A 151 -10.34 0.79 -6.53
CA ALA A 151 -11.08 0.26 -7.67
C ALA A 151 -11.72 1.37 -8.52
N VAL A 152 -12.35 2.37 -7.86
CA VAL A 152 -12.97 3.51 -8.53
C VAL A 152 -11.93 4.30 -9.34
N ILE A 153 -10.77 4.63 -8.76
CA ILE A 153 -9.74 5.39 -9.47
C ILE A 153 -9.15 4.58 -10.65
N ILE A 154 -9.03 3.25 -10.54
CA ILE A 154 -8.65 2.42 -11.69
C ILE A 154 -9.68 2.54 -12.80
N ILE A 155 -10.97 2.38 -12.49
CA ILE A 155 -12.03 2.41 -13.52
C ILE A 155 -12.08 3.77 -14.23
N THR A 156 -11.90 4.87 -13.50
CA THR A 156 -12.05 6.22 -14.05
C THR A 156 -10.77 6.81 -14.65
N THR A 157 -9.59 6.42 -14.16
CA THR A 157 -8.31 7.05 -14.55
C THR A 157 -7.24 6.09 -15.04
N GLY A 158 -7.45 4.78 -14.89
CA GLY A 158 -6.54 3.73 -15.35
C GLY A 158 -7.24 2.62 -16.14
N PRO A 159 -7.97 2.93 -17.24
CA PRO A 159 -8.78 1.96 -17.96
C PRO A 159 -7.99 0.73 -18.45
N GLN A 160 -6.68 0.88 -18.71
CA GLN A 160 -5.77 -0.21 -19.05
C GLN A 160 -5.67 -1.30 -17.96
N TYR A 161 -6.04 -0.99 -16.72
CA TYR A 161 -6.03 -1.94 -15.59
C TYR A 161 -7.42 -2.54 -15.29
N ILE A 162 -8.47 -2.24 -16.06
CA ILE A 162 -9.81 -2.83 -15.84
C ILE A 162 -9.78 -4.36 -16.01
N GLY A 163 -9.02 -4.87 -16.99
CA GLY A 163 -8.84 -6.32 -17.17
C GLY A 163 -8.12 -6.99 -15.99
N LEU A 164 -7.30 -6.24 -15.25
CA LEU A 164 -6.72 -6.72 -13.99
C LEU A 164 -7.79 -6.83 -12.90
N LEU A 165 -8.61 -5.78 -12.72
CA LEU A 165 -9.71 -5.80 -11.75
C LEU A 165 -10.66 -6.98 -12.00
N ARG A 166 -11.08 -7.22 -13.25
CA ARG A 166 -11.96 -8.35 -13.58
C ARG A 166 -11.38 -9.69 -13.15
N ARG A 167 -10.09 -9.93 -13.45
CA ARG A 167 -9.39 -11.15 -13.02
C ARG A 167 -9.30 -11.27 -11.50
N THR A 168 -9.00 -10.19 -10.81
CA THR A 168 -8.89 -10.18 -9.34
C THR A 168 -10.24 -10.46 -8.66
N PHE A 169 -11.33 -9.87 -9.16
CA PHE A 169 -12.66 -10.03 -8.60
C PHE A 169 -13.46 -11.21 -9.18
N ARG A 170 -12.89 -11.94 -10.16
CA ARG A 170 -13.56 -13.00 -10.92
C ARG A 170 -14.90 -12.55 -11.53
N LEU A 171 -14.89 -11.35 -12.11
CA LEU A 171 -16.01 -10.72 -12.83
C LEU A 171 -15.90 -10.93 -14.35
#